data_AF-A0A7W3LYD3-F1
#
_entry.id   AF-A0A7W3LYD3-F1
#
_cell.length_a   1.000
_cell.length_b   1.000
_cell.length_c   1.000
_cell.angle_alpha   90.00
_cell.angle_beta   90.00
_cell.angle_gamma   90.00
#
_symmetry.space_group_name_H-M   'P 1'
#
loop_
_entity.id
_entity.type
_entity.pdbx_description
1 polymer ?
#
loop_
_entity_poly.entity_id
_entity_poly.type
_entity_poly.pdbx_seq_one_letter_code
_entity_poly.pdbx_strand_id
1 'polypeptide(L)'
;MRENGRDEWSGLLEALEDVCAVCGGRGTVDSPDWRAWYERAEELARVAEAARRATGFTEGDAPAIVTAVERAIGDHTAARPAGDRRIPCPTCGGTGRVLTPLGTRLAELLTRHGFHRECP
;
A
#
# COMPACT_ATOMS: atom_id res chain seq x y z
N MET A 1 36.82 10.64 -19.67
CA MET A 1 37.08 9.64 -18.61
C MET A 1 36.42 10.10 -17.30
N ARG A 2 35.07 10.05 -17.23
CA ARG A 2 34.24 10.45 -16.06
C ARG A 2 33.13 9.43 -15.77
N GLU A 3 33.28 8.19 -16.26
CA GLU A 3 32.31 7.11 -16.07
C GLU A 3 32.62 6.26 -14.82
N ASN A 4 33.90 5.93 -14.58
CA ASN A 4 34.31 5.08 -13.43
C ASN A 4 33.77 5.52 -12.07
N GLY A 5 33.74 6.83 -11.78
CA GLY A 5 33.28 7.31 -10.48
C GLY A 5 31.79 7.08 -10.23
N ARG A 6 30.94 7.17 -11.26
CA ARG A 6 29.48 6.91 -11.09
C ARG A 6 29.19 5.43 -10.89
N ASP A 7 29.95 4.58 -11.53
CA ASP A 7 29.79 3.13 -11.43
C ASP A 7 30.28 2.62 -10.06
N GLU A 8 31.40 3.18 -9.55
CA GLU A 8 31.92 2.90 -8.21
C GLU A 8 30.93 3.31 -7.10
N TRP A 9 30.35 4.52 -7.20
CA TRP A 9 29.33 4.96 -6.26
C TRP A 9 28.05 4.14 -6.34
N SER A 10 27.66 3.69 -7.54
CA SER A 10 26.48 2.85 -7.71
C SER A 10 26.67 1.48 -7.05
N GLY A 11 27.82 0.85 -7.27
CA GLY A 11 28.15 -0.42 -6.62
C GLY A 11 28.24 -0.32 -5.09
N LEU A 12 28.77 0.80 -4.58
CA LEU A 12 28.77 1.04 -3.13
C LEU A 12 27.34 1.20 -2.58
N LEU A 13 26.48 1.98 -3.24
CA LEU A 13 25.09 2.14 -2.81
C LEU A 13 24.32 0.82 -2.87
N GLU A 14 24.52 0.01 -3.89
CA GLU A 14 23.95 -1.34 -3.99
C GLU A 14 24.45 -2.26 -2.87
N ALA A 15 25.71 -2.13 -2.43
CA ALA A 15 26.21 -2.89 -1.29
C ALA A 15 25.62 -2.43 0.05
N LEU A 16 25.18 -1.17 0.16
CA LEU A 16 24.67 -0.56 1.40
C LEU A 16 23.14 -0.61 1.51
N GLU A 17 22.42 -0.63 0.39
CA GLU A 17 20.96 -0.56 0.36
C GLU A 17 20.34 -1.59 -0.59
N ASP A 18 19.41 -2.37 -0.06
CA ASP A 18 18.54 -3.23 -0.85
C ASP A 18 17.24 -2.52 -1.23
N VAL A 19 16.66 -2.94 -2.35
CA VAL A 19 15.29 -2.60 -2.68
C VAL A 19 14.37 -3.18 -1.61
N CYS A 20 13.52 -2.33 -1.02
CA CYS A 20 12.58 -2.77 0.00
C CYS A 20 11.61 -3.80 -0.59
N ALA A 21 11.73 -5.06 -0.16
CA ALA A 21 10.92 -6.17 -0.68
C ALA A 21 9.40 -5.96 -0.47
N VAL A 22 9.01 -5.29 0.62
CA VAL A 22 7.59 -5.04 0.96
C VAL A 22 6.91 -4.11 -0.05
N CYS A 23 7.59 -3.05 -0.47
CA CYS A 23 7.03 -2.09 -1.43
C CYS A 23 7.60 -2.22 -2.85
N GLY A 24 8.52 -3.15 -3.08
CA GLY A 24 9.23 -3.33 -4.35
C GLY A 24 9.93 -2.06 -4.83
N GLY A 25 10.50 -1.26 -3.93
CA GLY A 25 11.20 -0.02 -4.27
C GLY A 25 10.33 1.22 -4.46
N ARG A 26 9.00 1.10 -4.39
CA ARG A 26 8.09 2.25 -4.63
C ARG A 26 8.03 3.26 -3.48
N GLY A 27 8.51 2.88 -2.31
CA GLY A 27 8.37 3.69 -1.09
C GLY A 27 6.95 3.74 -0.53
N THR A 28 5.95 3.23 -1.24
CA THR A 28 4.55 3.26 -0.80
C THR A 28 3.91 1.88 -0.89
N VAL A 29 2.94 1.64 -0.02
CA VAL A 29 2.10 0.44 0.01
C VAL A 29 0.63 0.85 0.05
N ASP A 30 -0.26 -0.05 -0.34
CA ASP A 30 -1.69 0.21 -0.24
C ASP A 30 -2.10 0.26 1.25
N SER A 31 -2.90 1.26 1.59
CA SER A 31 -3.41 1.43 2.95
C SER A 31 -4.22 0.18 3.36
N PRO A 32 -4.00 -0.36 4.56
CA PRO A 32 -4.74 -1.53 5.04
C PRO A 32 -6.25 -1.27 5.10
N ASP A 33 -6.67 -0.07 5.50
CA ASP A 33 -8.08 0.32 5.55
C ASP A 33 -8.69 0.37 4.15
N TRP A 34 -7.94 0.89 3.19
CA TRP A 34 -8.35 0.92 1.80
C TRP A 34 -8.44 -0.46 1.17
N ARG A 35 -7.50 -1.37 1.46
CA ARG A 35 -7.58 -2.77 1.02
C ARG A 35 -8.81 -3.46 1.60
N ALA A 36 -9.03 -3.33 2.92
CA ALA A 36 -10.19 -3.92 3.59
C ALA A 36 -11.51 -3.37 3.03
N TRP A 37 -11.56 -2.07 2.70
CA TRP A 37 -12.72 -1.47 2.06
C TRP A 37 -12.98 -2.07 0.68
N TYR A 38 -11.95 -2.23 -0.17
CA TYR A 38 -12.11 -2.85 -1.50
C TYR A 38 -12.52 -4.33 -1.41
N GLU A 39 -11.92 -5.10 -0.50
CA GLU A 39 -12.30 -6.50 -0.27
C GLU A 39 -13.78 -6.61 0.10
N ARG A 40 -14.27 -5.72 0.97
CA ARG A 40 -15.69 -5.66 1.34
C ARG A 40 -16.58 -5.20 0.19
N ALA A 41 -16.13 -4.23 -0.61
CA ALA A 41 -16.86 -3.77 -1.79
C ALA A 41 -17.06 -4.91 -2.81
N GLU A 42 -16.02 -5.71 -3.06
CA GLU A 42 -16.11 -6.88 -3.94
C GLU A 42 -17.07 -7.95 -3.40
N GLU A 43 -17.07 -8.17 -2.09
CA GLU A 43 -18.01 -9.09 -1.45
C GLU A 43 -19.47 -8.61 -1.62
N LEU A 44 -19.73 -7.33 -1.37
CA LEU A 44 -21.07 -6.75 -1.57
C LEU A 44 -21.50 -6.82 -3.04
N ALA A 45 -20.58 -6.62 -3.99
CA ALA A 45 -20.87 -6.77 -5.41
C ALA A 45 -21.28 -8.22 -5.76
N ARG A 46 -20.57 -9.22 -5.21
CA ARG A 46 -20.93 -10.64 -5.38
C ARG A 46 -22.29 -10.97 -4.78
N VAL A 47 -22.61 -10.43 -3.59
CA VAL A 47 -23.91 -10.61 -2.94
C VAL A 47 -25.03 -9.97 -3.77
N ALA A 48 -24.83 -8.76 -4.27
CA ALA A 48 -25.81 -8.08 -5.13
C ALA A 48 -26.09 -8.86 -6.41
N GLU A 49 -25.04 -9.40 -7.03
CA GLU A 49 -25.19 -10.22 -8.22
C GLU A 49 -25.93 -11.54 -7.93
N ALA A 50 -25.66 -12.17 -6.79
CA ALA A 50 -26.40 -13.36 -6.36
C ALA A 50 -27.87 -13.05 -6.08
N ALA A 51 -28.16 -11.93 -5.42
CA ALA A 51 -29.53 -11.49 -5.14
C ALA A 51 -30.30 -11.24 -6.45
N ARG A 52 -29.72 -10.50 -7.40
CA ARG A 52 -30.33 -10.25 -8.72
C ARG A 52 -30.66 -11.54 -9.48
N ARG A 53 -29.72 -12.50 -9.49
CA ARG A 53 -29.94 -13.80 -10.13
C ARG A 53 -31.05 -14.61 -9.46
N ALA A 54 -31.14 -14.58 -8.13
CA ALA A 54 -32.17 -15.31 -7.39
C ALA A 54 -33.58 -14.73 -7.59
N THR A 55 -33.70 -13.42 -7.84
CA THR A 55 -34.99 -12.75 -7.99
C THR A 55 -35.51 -12.68 -9.44
N GLY A 56 -34.74 -13.16 -10.42
CA GLY A 56 -35.25 -13.40 -11.78
C GLY A 56 -35.75 -12.17 -12.56
N PHE A 57 -35.24 -10.96 -12.29
CA PHE A 57 -35.60 -9.70 -12.98
C PHE A 57 -37.13 -9.44 -13.05
N THR A 58 -37.81 -9.29 -11.92
CA THR A 58 -39.15 -8.68 -11.90
C THR A 58 -39.03 -7.18 -11.60
N GLU A 59 -38.99 -6.35 -12.64
CA GLU A 59 -39.20 -4.91 -12.53
C GLU A 59 -40.61 -4.64 -12.00
N GLY A 60 -40.72 -3.93 -10.87
CA GLY A 60 -41.99 -3.44 -10.33
C GLY A 60 -41.97 -3.32 -8.80
N ASP A 61 -41.48 -4.34 -8.12
CA ASP A 61 -41.27 -4.39 -6.66
C ASP A 61 -39.96 -5.11 -6.41
N ALA A 62 -38.86 -4.36 -6.25
CA ALA A 62 -37.58 -4.97 -5.89
C ALA A 62 -37.79 -5.75 -4.57
N PRO A 63 -37.54 -7.07 -4.54
CA PRO A 63 -37.73 -7.84 -3.32
C PRO A 63 -36.94 -7.22 -2.18
N ALA A 64 -37.47 -7.25 -0.95
CA ALA A 64 -36.85 -6.59 0.21
C ALA A 64 -35.35 -6.88 0.39
N ILE A 65 -34.90 -8.06 -0.08
CA ILE A 65 -33.49 -8.45 -0.12
C ILE A 65 -32.66 -7.57 -1.06
N VAL A 66 -33.14 -7.27 -2.27
CA VAL A 66 -32.45 -6.39 -3.23
C VAL A 66 -32.32 -4.99 -2.64
N THR A 67 -33.39 -4.42 -2.08
CA THR A 67 -33.36 -3.11 -1.41
C THR A 67 -32.39 -3.09 -0.22
N ALA A 68 -32.37 -4.14 0.60
CA ALA A 68 -31.44 -4.25 1.71
C ALA A 68 -29.97 -4.29 1.24
N VAL A 69 -29.69 -5.00 0.14
CA VAL A 69 -28.35 -5.05 -0.46
C VAL A 69 -27.95 -3.71 -1.06
N GLU A 70 -28.84 -3.04 -1.78
CA GLU A 70 -28.59 -1.69 -2.32
C GLU A 70 -28.29 -0.68 -1.21
N ARG A 71 -29.06 -0.73 -0.11
CA ARG A 71 -28.79 0.09 1.07
C ARG A 71 -27.41 -0.22 1.67
N ALA A 72 -27.07 -1.49 1.83
CA ALA A 72 -25.75 -1.88 2.36
C ALA A 72 -24.60 -1.40 1.46
N ILE A 73 -24.78 -1.40 0.14
CA ILE A 73 -23.81 -0.82 -0.80
C ILE A 73 -23.70 0.70 -0.61
N GLY A 74 -24.83 1.40 -0.48
CA GLY A 74 -24.86 2.83 -0.21
C GLY A 74 -24.13 3.19 1.09
N ASP A 75 -24.43 2.48 2.18
CA ASP A 75 -23.80 2.66 3.49
C ASP A 75 -22.29 2.38 3.42
N HIS A 76 -21.89 1.31 2.72
CA HIS A 76 -20.48 0.97 2.53
C HIS A 76 -19.72 2.04 1.71
N THR A 77 -20.38 2.59 0.69
CA THR A 77 -19.82 3.66 -0.14
C THR A 77 -19.63 4.95 0.67
N ALA A 78 -20.58 5.27 1.54
CA ALA A 78 -20.48 6.41 2.45
C ALA A 78 -19.38 6.19 3.51
N ALA A 79 -19.17 4.94 3.95
CA ALA A 79 -18.14 4.56 4.92
C ALA A 79 -16.73 4.38 4.30
N ARG A 80 -16.46 5.01 3.16
CA ARG A 80 -15.13 5.04 2.52
C ARG A 80 -14.06 5.53 3.52
N PRO A 81 -12.88 4.88 3.59
CA PRO A 81 -11.81 5.32 4.47
C PRO A 81 -11.40 6.76 4.21
N ALA A 82 -11.16 7.50 5.30
CA ALA A 82 -10.51 8.80 5.26
C ALA A 82 -9.00 8.60 5.07
N GLY A 83 -8.38 9.47 4.28
CA GLY A 83 -6.93 9.43 4.02
C GLY A 83 -6.53 8.71 2.73
N ASP A 84 -5.23 8.63 2.52
CA ASP A 84 -4.66 8.23 1.24
C ASP A 84 -4.74 6.73 0.99
N ARG A 85 -5.02 6.38 -0.27
CA ARG A 85 -5.03 4.98 -0.75
C ARG A 85 -3.66 4.33 -0.65
N ARG A 86 -2.61 5.14 -0.81
CA ARG A 86 -1.22 4.71 -0.69
C ARG A 86 -0.59 5.47 0.46
N ILE A 87 0.04 4.73 1.36
CA ILE A 87 0.75 5.28 2.51
C ILE A 87 2.24 5.00 2.37
N PRO A 88 3.11 5.79 3.03
CA PRO A 88 4.52 5.46 3.12
C PRO A 88 4.70 4.04 3.64
N CYS A 89 5.57 3.28 2.98
CA CYS A 89 5.89 1.92 3.39
C CYS A 89 6.51 1.97 4.80
N PRO A 90 5.93 1.29 5.81
CA PRO A 90 6.44 1.36 7.18
C PRO A 90 7.81 0.70 7.32
N THR A 91 8.14 -0.26 6.46
CA THR A 91 9.43 -0.96 6.48
C THR A 91 10.60 -0.09 6.04
N CYS A 92 10.41 0.76 5.03
CA CYS A 92 11.46 1.64 4.51
C CYS A 92 11.23 3.12 4.80
N GLY A 93 10.19 3.46 5.55
CA GLY A 93 9.82 4.84 5.90
C GLY A 93 9.55 5.72 4.68
N GLY A 94 9.04 5.17 3.58
CA GLY A 94 8.77 5.96 2.37
C GLY A 94 9.90 5.98 1.32
N THR A 95 11.11 5.52 1.66
CA THR A 95 12.29 5.70 0.79
C THR A 95 12.39 4.70 -0.36
N GLY A 96 11.72 3.55 -0.25
CA GLY A 96 11.85 2.44 -1.19
C GLY A 96 13.10 1.57 -0.98
N ARG A 97 14.02 1.98 -0.10
CA ARG A 97 15.29 1.31 0.16
C ARG A 97 15.39 0.88 1.63
N VAL A 98 16.09 -0.19 1.91
CA VAL A 98 16.41 -0.62 3.28
C VAL A 98 17.92 -0.85 3.38
N LEU A 99 18.51 -0.58 4.55
CA LEU A 99 19.93 -0.83 4.74
C LEU A 99 20.20 -2.34 4.72
N THR A 100 21.24 -2.74 4.00
CA THR A 100 21.84 -4.07 4.15
C THR A 100 22.54 -4.17 5.51
N PRO A 101 22.96 -5.37 5.96
CA PRO A 101 23.78 -5.49 7.17
C PRO A 101 25.06 -4.63 7.14
N LEU A 102 25.66 -4.43 5.96
CA LEU A 102 26.79 -3.53 5.78
C LEU A 102 26.37 -2.07 5.93
N GLY A 103 25.25 -1.68 5.31
CA GLY A 103 24.62 -0.37 5.46
C GLY A 103 24.34 -0.02 6.92
N THR A 104 23.80 -0.95 7.69
CA THR A 104 23.54 -0.78 9.13
C THR A 104 24.83 -0.52 9.90
N ARG A 105 25.89 -1.32 9.67
CA ARG A 105 27.19 -1.13 10.33
C ARG A 105 27.82 0.22 9.98
N LEU A 106 27.68 0.67 8.74
CA LEU A 106 28.16 1.99 8.33
C LEU A 106 27.37 3.10 9.03
N ALA A 107 26.04 3.00 9.08
CA ALA A 107 25.20 3.96 9.77
C ALA A 107 25.53 4.04 11.28
N GLU A 108 25.81 2.91 11.92
CA GLU A 108 26.28 2.85 13.32
C GLU A 108 27.64 3.53 13.49
N LEU A 109 28.58 3.29 12.57
CA LEU A 109 29.90 3.95 12.59
C LEU A 109 29.76 5.47 12.47
N LEU A 110 28.97 5.95 11.50
CA LEU A 110 28.68 7.36 11.30
C LEU A 110 28.06 7.99 12.55
N THR A 111 27.07 7.32 13.14
CA THR A 111 26.39 7.75 14.37
C THR A 111 27.38 7.90 15.53
N ARG A 112 28.30 6.95 15.72
CA ARG A 112 29.34 7.03 16.77
C ARG A 112 30.28 8.22 16.62
N HIS A 113 30.42 8.75 15.40
CA HIS A 113 31.24 9.91 15.09
C HIS A 113 30.42 11.21 14.98
N GLY A 114 29.16 11.20 15.42
CA GLY A 114 28.30 12.39 15.49
C GLY A 114 27.59 12.73 14.17
N PHE A 115 27.66 11.86 13.16
CA PHE A 115 26.87 12.02 11.95
C PHE A 115 25.49 11.42 12.17
N HIS A 116 24.50 12.30 12.35
CA HIS A 116 23.09 11.91 12.45
C HIS A 116 22.36 12.34 11.18
N ARG A 117 21.36 11.56 10.78
CA ARG A 117 20.38 12.05 9.80
C ARG A 117 19.59 13.18 10.46
N GLU A 118 19.60 14.36 9.84
CA GLU A 118 18.60 15.37 10.16
C GLU A 118 17.23 14.79 9.82
N CYS A 119 16.30 14.83 10.77
CA CYS A 119 14.92 14.45 10.50
C CYS A 119 14.31 15.57 9.63
N PRO A 120 13.83 15.28 8.41
CA PRO A 120 13.01 16.23 7.66
C PRO A 120 11.65 16.44 8.35
#